data_AF-A0A835YI03-F1
#
_entry.id   AF-A0A835YI03-F1
#
_cell.length_a   1.000
_cell.length_b   1.000
_cell.length_c   1.000
_cell.angle_alpha   90.00
_cell.angle_beta   90.00
_cell.angle_gamma   90.00
#
_symmetry.space_group_name_H-M   'P 1'
#
loop_
_entity.id
_entity.type
_entity.pdbx_description
1 polymer ?
#
loop_
_entity_poly.entity_id
_entity_poly.type
_entity_poly.pdbx_seq_one_letter_code
_entity_poly.pdbx_strand_id
1 'polypeptide(L)'
;MLLLSCQVLGADAVVPPLPAAPADFAVTNRCVLDIELAGKPVGRLTVALWGGAAPEAVAAFVGMCEGTQFLSAVDSSGRSTGAAVFGPWSWEGTSVERVDPGRQIIFAKPKLPKTISRKEAKLSFALPPPPPPSSTPPTPYRGAGYVRVRRSGADSVEFSISSGSGSGGGLFGGGSDGGAREWATIGQVEDRDGAALLLARLDGMPLNKYSSAPLRRVAVARAAAL
;
A
#
# COMPACT_ATOMS: atom_id res chain seq x y z
N MET A 1 2.09 -33.70 -17.70
CA MET A 1 1.08 -33.12 -16.79
C MET A 1 1.76 -32.86 -15.45
N LEU A 2 2.32 -31.66 -15.27
CA LEU A 2 3.03 -31.27 -14.05
C LEU A 2 2.01 -30.85 -12.99
N LEU A 3 1.77 -31.73 -12.02
CA LEU A 3 1.08 -31.40 -10.77
C LEU A 3 1.98 -30.44 -9.99
N LEU A 4 1.74 -29.14 -10.19
CA LEU A 4 2.38 -28.11 -9.39
C LEU A 4 1.77 -28.16 -8.00
N SER A 5 2.48 -28.82 -7.09
CA SER A 5 2.18 -28.81 -5.67
C SER A 5 2.14 -27.36 -5.20
N CYS A 6 0.94 -26.83 -4.95
CA CYS A 6 0.78 -25.73 -4.00
C CYS A 6 1.37 -26.27 -2.69
N GLN A 7 2.62 -25.94 -2.38
CA GLN A 7 3.08 -25.96 -1.00
C GLN A 7 2.29 -24.85 -0.31
N VAL A 8 1.08 -25.24 0.09
CA VAL A 8 0.32 -24.58 1.14
C VAL A 8 1.30 -24.45 2.29
N LEU A 9 1.48 -23.22 2.79
CA LEU A 9 2.05 -22.96 4.10
C LEU A 9 1.68 -24.14 5.00
N GLY A 10 2.69 -24.86 5.53
CA GLY A 10 2.43 -26.06 6.35
C GLY A 10 1.33 -25.76 7.35
N ALA A 11 0.45 -26.71 7.62
CA ALA A 11 -0.76 -26.51 8.43
C ALA A 11 -0.51 -25.91 9.84
N ASP A 12 0.76 -25.81 10.27
CA ASP A 12 1.23 -25.17 11.50
C ASP A 12 1.88 -23.79 11.32
N ALA A 13 1.71 -23.12 10.17
CA ALA A 13 2.17 -21.75 10.02
C ALA A 13 1.40 -20.84 10.99
N VAL A 14 2.01 -20.52 12.13
CA VAL A 14 1.47 -19.58 13.12
C VAL A 14 1.40 -18.21 12.46
N VAL A 15 0.22 -17.84 11.99
CA VAL A 15 -0.05 -16.51 11.45
C VAL A 15 -0.08 -15.54 12.62
N PRO A 16 0.81 -14.54 12.69
CA PRO A 16 0.76 -13.55 13.75
C PRO A 16 -0.57 -12.76 13.65
N PRO A 17 -1.24 -12.50 14.78
CA PRO A 17 -2.47 -11.72 14.76
C PRO A 17 -2.18 -10.29 14.26
N LEU A 18 -3.15 -9.69 13.57
CA LEU A 18 -3.06 -8.29 13.21
C LEU A 18 -3.12 -7.43 14.49
N PRO A 19 -2.35 -6.32 14.55
CA PRO A 19 -2.35 -5.42 15.68
C PRO A 19 -3.71 -4.75 15.86
N ALA A 20 -4.03 -4.39 17.10
CA ALA A 20 -5.18 -3.54 17.37
C ALA A 20 -4.97 -2.15 16.77
N ALA A 21 -6.09 -1.49 16.41
CA ALA A 21 -6.05 -0.09 16.00
C ALA A 21 -5.43 0.76 17.12
N PRO A 22 -4.52 1.70 16.79
CA PRO A 22 -4.05 2.67 17.77
C PRO A 22 -5.24 3.46 18.30
N ALA A 23 -5.32 3.65 19.62
CA ALA A 23 -6.44 4.35 20.25
C ALA A 23 -6.56 5.82 19.79
N ASP A 24 -5.44 6.41 19.37
CA ASP A 24 -5.34 7.82 19.00
C ASP A 24 -5.89 8.14 17.61
N PHE A 25 -6.22 7.12 16.80
CA PHE A 25 -6.67 7.30 15.42
C PHE A 25 -8.06 6.70 15.19
N ALA A 26 -9.05 7.58 15.03
CA ALA A 26 -10.38 7.18 14.58
C ALA A 26 -10.36 6.70 13.12
N VAL A 27 -11.05 5.60 12.85
CA VAL A 27 -11.28 5.12 11.48
C VAL A 27 -12.28 6.04 10.80
N THR A 28 -11.87 6.75 9.76
CA THR A 28 -12.73 7.69 9.02
C THR A 28 -13.30 7.07 7.76
N ASN A 29 -12.56 6.14 7.13
CA ASN A 29 -12.94 5.50 5.88
C ASN A 29 -12.54 4.03 5.92
N ARG A 30 -13.20 3.22 5.09
CA ARG A 30 -12.77 1.86 4.82
C ARG A 30 -12.68 1.62 3.33
N CYS A 31 -11.74 0.78 2.93
CA CYS A 31 -11.61 0.34 1.55
C CYS A 31 -11.46 -1.19 1.50
N VAL A 32 -11.94 -1.80 0.43
CA VAL A 32 -11.74 -3.22 0.14
C VAL A 32 -10.84 -3.37 -1.08
N LEU A 33 -9.91 -4.32 -0.99
CA LEU A 33 -9.02 -4.71 -2.07
C LEU A 33 -9.18 -6.22 -2.30
N ASP A 34 -9.81 -6.60 -3.42
CA ASP A 34 -9.88 -8.00 -3.83
C ASP A 34 -8.54 -8.37 -4.51
N ILE A 35 -7.85 -9.38 -3.99
CA ILE A 35 -6.52 -9.77 -4.44
C ILE A 35 -6.62 -11.00 -5.34
N GLU A 36 -5.89 -10.96 -6.46
CA GLU A 36 -5.71 -12.08 -7.38
C GLU A 36 -4.26 -12.54 -7.47
N LEU A 37 -4.07 -13.84 -7.70
CA LEU A 37 -2.78 -14.46 -8.02
C LEU A 37 -2.92 -15.18 -9.36
N ALA A 38 -2.13 -14.76 -10.35
CA ALA A 38 -2.20 -15.28 -11.72
C ALA A 38 -3.63 -15.29 -12.29
N GLY A 39 -4.39 -14.21 -12.05
CA GLY A 39 -5.76 -14.02 -12.54
C GLY A 39 -6.85 -14.78 -11.77
N LYS A 40 -6.49 -15.46 -10.66
CA LYS A 40 -7.44 -16.18 -9.81
C LYS A 40 -7.62 -15.44 -8.48
N PRO A 41 -8.86 -15.26 -7.98
CA PRO A 41 -9.09 -14.63 -6.68
C PRO A 41 -8.44 -15.46 -5.57
N VAL A 42 -7.71 -14.80 -4.67
CA VAL A 42 -7.02 -15.45 -3.54
C VAL A 42 -7.45 -14.93 -2.17
N GLY A 43 -8.13 -13.79 -2.12
CA GLY A 43 -8.73 -13.27 -0.89
C GLY A 43 -9.04 -11.78 -1.01
N ARG A 44 -9.47 -11.19 0.11
CA ARG A 44 -9.84 -9.79 0.23
C ARG A 44 -9.09 -9.16 1.41
N LEU A 45 -8.72 -7.89 1.26
CA LEU A 45 -8.21 -7.07 2.35
C LEU A 45 -9.21 -5.96 2.63
N THR A 46 -9.69 -5.85 3.87
CA THR A 46 -10.43 -4.68 4.35
C THR A 46 -9.46 -3.75 5.05
N VAL A 47 -9.30 -2.53 4.55
CA VAL A 47 -8.39 -1.51 5.08
C VAL A 47 -9.19 -0.45 5.81
N ALA A 48 -8.92 -0.27 7.10
CA ALA A 48 -9.39 0.84 7.91
C ALA A 48 -8.40 2.01 7.81
N LEU A 49 -8.88 3.16 7.35
CA LEU A 49 -8.06 4.35 7.12
C LEU A 49 -8.30 5.40 8.21
N TRP A 50 -7.23 6.09 8.57
CA TRP A 50 -7.19 7.09 9.64
C TRP A 50 -7.07 8.49 9.05
N GLY A 51 -8.19 9.11 8.68
CA GLY A 51 -8.20 10.44 8.07
C GLY A 51 -7.46 11.51 8.88
N GLY A 52 -7.45 11.40 10.22
CA GLY A 52 -6.70 12.30 11.09
C GLY A 52 -5.17 12.13 11.03
N ALA A 53 -4.66 10.98 10.57
CA ALA A 53 -3.22 10.72 10.48
C ALA A 53 -2.55 11.46 9.32
N ALA A 54 -3.17 11.38 8.14
CA ALA A 54 -2.70 12.05 6.93
C ALA A 54 -3.90 12.30 5.99
N PRO A 55 -4.65 13.40 6.20
CA PRO A 55 -5.93 13.63 5.53
C PRO A 55 -5.86 13.56 4.01
N GLU A 56 -4.88 14.24 3.40
CA GLU A 56 -4.71 14.26 1.95
C GLU A 56 -4.33 12.90 1.37
N ALA A 57 -3.47 12.15 2.07
CA ALA A 57 -3.04 10.83 1.67
C ALA A 57 -4.19 9.81 1.75
N VAL A 58 -5.01 9.90 2.81
CA VAL A 58 -6.21 9.08 2.98
C VAL A 58 -7.24 9.41 1.90
N ALA A 59 -7.51 10.71 1.66
CA ALA A 59 -8.43 11.12 0.60
C ALA A 59 -7.99 10.63 -0.78
N ALA A 60 -6.70 10.75 -1.11
CA ALA A 60 -6.16 10.23 -2.36
C ALA A 60 -6.25 8.70 -2.46
N PHE A 61 -5.99 7.98 -1.37
CA PHE A 61 -6.12 6.52 -1.34
C PHE A 61 -7.57 6.08 -1.57
N VAL A 62 -8.54 6.73 -0.89
CA VAL A 62 -9.98 6.50 -1.07
C VAL A 62 -10.40 6.81 -2.50
N GLY A 63 -9.99 7.95 -3.07
CA GLY A 63 -10.29 8.30 -4.45
C GLY A 63 -9.75 7.28 -5.46
N MET A 64 -8.58 6.68 -5.20
CA MET A 64 -8.04 5.59 -6.03
C MET A 64 -8.78 4.27 -5.84
N CYS A 65 -9.37 4.02 -4.67
CA CYS A 65 -10.28 2.88 -4.48
C CYS A 65 -11.61 3.08 -5.21
N GLU A 66 -12.12 4.30 -5.32
CA GLU A 66 -13.36 4.61 -6.01
C GLU A 66 -13.19 4.77 -7.53
N GLY A 67 -11.94 4.92 -8.00
CA GLY A 67 -11.68 5.32 -9.39
C GLY A 67 -12.19 6.75 -9.66
N THR A 68 -12.10 7.63 -8.66
CA THR A 68 -12.46 9.06 -8.74
C THR A 68 -11.23 9.95 -8.57
N GLN A 69 -10.04 9.37 -8.32
CA GLN A 69 -8.82 10.15 -8.16
C GLN A 69 -8.35 10.69 -9.51
N PHE A 70 -8.38 12.01 -9.61
CA PHE A 70 -7.85 12.76 -10.73
C PHE A 70 -6.53 13.40 -10.37
N LEU A 71 -5.59 13.40 -11.33
CA LEU A 71 -4.34 14.10 -11.13
C LEU A 71 -4.31 15.42 -11.84
N SER A 72 -3.79 16.42 -11.14
CA SER A 72 -3.32 17.64 -11.76
C SER A 72 -1.91 17.40 -12.30
N ALA A 73 -1.66 17.83 -13.54
CA ALA A 73 -0.30 17.98 -14.00
C ALA A 73 0.43 18.96 -13.06
N VAL A 74 1.64 18.59 -12.62
CA VAL A 74 2.52 19.50 -11.90
C VAL A 74 3.80 19.76 -12.70
N ASP A 75 4.30 20.98 -12.64
CA ASP A 75 5.54 21.35 -13.31
C ASP A 75 6.76 20.65 -12.65
N SER A 76 7.97 20.95 -13.14
CA SER A 76 9.21 20.44 -12.54
C SER A 76 9.45 20.94 -11.11
N SER A 77 8.76 22.01 -10.68
CA SER A 77 8.80 22.55 -9.32
C SER A 77 7.75 21.92 -8.39
N GLY A 78 6.89 21.04 -8.90
CA GLY A 78 5.81 20.41 -8.14
C GLY A 78 4.57 21.29 -7.94
N ARG A 79 4.47 22.42 -8.65
CA ARG A 79 3.26 23.26 -8.65
C ARG A 79 2.25 22.73 -9.64
N SER A 80 0.99 22.65 -9.23
CA SER A 80 -0.13 22.37 -10.13
C SER A 80 -0.16 23.41 -11.25
N THR A 81 -0.20 22.93 -12.50
CA THR A 81 -0.23 23.80 -13.68
C THR A 81 -1.65 24.20 -14.09
N GLY A 82 -2.67 23.64 -13.42
CA GLY A 82 -4.08 23.83 -13.80
C GLY A 82 -4.45 23.22 -15.16
N ALA A 83 -3.50 22.57 -15.86
CA ALA A 83 -3.69 21.96 -17.17
C ALA A 83 -3.79 20.43 -17.05
N ALA A 84 -4.67 19.84 -17.88
CA ALA A 84 -4.96 18.42 -18.02
C ALA A 84 -5.25 17.66 -16.71
N VAL A 85 -6.54 17.43 -16.46
CA VAL A 85 -7.01 16.45 -15.48
C VAL A 85 -6.82 15.05 -16.08
N PHE A 86 -5.84 14.32 -15.54
CA PHE A 86 -5.60 12.95 -15.97
C PHE A 86 -6.61 12.02 -15.28
N GLY A 87 -7.43 11.40 -16.12
CA GLY A 87 -8.58 10.57 -15.78
C GLY A 87 -8.28 9.38 -14.86
N PRO A 88 -9.33 8.74 -14.34
CA PRO A 88 -9.32 8.26 -12.98
C PRO A 88 -8.25 7.20 -12.75
N TRP A 89 -7.40 7.49 -11.77
CA TRP A 89 -6.44 6.55 -11.25
C TRP A 89 -7.17 5.57 -10.35
N SER A 90 -6.79 4.31 -10.47
CA SER A 90 -7.37 3.26 -9.66
C SER A 90 -6.31 2.32 -9.14
N TRP A 91 -6.56 1.81 -7.93
CA TRP A 91 -5.82 0.67 -7.41
C TRP A 91 -6.15 -0.63 -8.18
N GLU A 92 -7.24 -0.69 -8.93
CA GLU A 92 -7.55 -1.83 -9.79
C GLU A 92 -6.46 -2.09 -10.84
N GLY A 93 -6.02 -3.34 -10.93
CA GLY A 93 -4.93 -3.79 -11.78
C GLY A 93 -3.53 -3.53 -11.23
N THR A 94 -3.41 -2.76 -10.13
CA THR A 94 -2.13 -2.51 -9.44
C THR A 94 -1.54 -3.84 -9.02
N SER A 95 -0.27 -4.05 -9.36
CA SER A 95 0.41 -5.32 -9.08
C SER A 95 1.38 -5.17 -7.93
N VAL A 96 1.65 -6.27 -7.22
CA VAL A 96 2.74 -6.32 -6.25
C VAL A 96 4.05 -6.23 -7.02
N GLU A 97 4.80 -5.15 -6.78
CA GLU A 97 6.09 -4.90 -7.41
C GLU A 97 7.22 -5.57 -6.65
N ARG A 98 7.14 -5.57 -5.31
CA ARG A 98 8.17 -6.10 -4.44
C ARG A 98 7.57 -6.69 -3.17
N VAL A 99 8.13 -7.79 -2.70
CA VAL A 99 7.89 -8.35 -1.38
C VAL A 99 9.21 -8.34 -0.63
N ASP A 100 9.22 -7.72 0.55
CA ASP A 100 10.34 -7.77 1.50
C ASP A 100 9.89 -8.71 2.64
N PRO A 101 10.27 -10.01 2.62
CA PRO A 101 9.72 -11.00 3.55
C PRO A 101 9.84 -10.61 5.02
N GLY A 102 8.77 -10.83 5.79
CA GLY A 102 8.66 -10.44 7.21
C GLY A 102 8.63 -8.92 7.46
N ARG A 103 8.64 -8.11 6.40
CA ARG A 103 8.66 -6.65 6.46
C ARG A 103 7.43 -6.06 5.76
N GLN A 104 7.34 -6.12 4.45
CA GLN A 104 6.26 -5.43 3.72
C GLN A 104 6.02 -5.99 2.32
N ILE A 105 4.80 -5.82 1.84
CA ILE A 105 4.39 -6.10 0.46
C ILE A 105 4.09 -4.76 -0.19
N ILE A 106 4.76 -4.46 -1.31
CA ILE A 106 4.68 -3.17 -2.00
C ILE A 106 3.85 -3.31 -3.27
N PHE A 107 2.76 -2.57 -3.31
CA PHE A 107 1.90 -2.37 -4.46
C PHE A 107 2.26 -1.05 -5.12
N ALA A 108 2.48 -1.10 -6.42
CA ALA A 108 2.97 0.03 -7.16
C ALA A 108 2.42 0.02 -8.57
N LYS A 109 2.64 1.13 -9.28
CA LYS A 109 2.30 1.27 -10.70
C LYS A 109 0.79 1.12 -10.93
N PRO A 110 -0.03 1.96 -10.28
CA PRO A 110 -1.48 1.95 -10.50
C PRO A 110 -1.81 2.11 -11.97
N LYS A 111 -2.98 1.60 -12.35
CA LYS A 111 -3.41 1.56 -13.73
C LYS A 111 -3.66 2.99 -14.23
N LEU A 112 -2.90 3.36 -15.25
CA LEU A 112 -3.07 4.63 -15.97
C LEU A 112 -4.17 4.48 -17.02
N PRO A 113 -4.93 5.56 -17.31
CA PRO A 113 -5.72 5.62 -18.53
C PRO A 113 -4.82 5.42 -19.75
N LYS A 114 -5.32 4.68 -20.75
CA LYS A 114 -4.55 4.33 -21.97
C LYS A 114 -4.05 5.53 -22.77
N THR A 115 -4.63 6.71 -22.54
CA THR A 115 -4.37 7.94 -23.28
C THR A 115 -3.18 8.75 -22.77
N ILE A 116 -2.55 8.33 -21.66
CA ILE A 116 -1.55 9.16 -20.98
C ILE A 116 -0.26 8.37 -20.81
N SER A 117 0.86 8.97 -21.20
CA SER A 117 2.17 8.37 -20.92
C SER A 117 2.54 8.60 -19.45
N ARG A 118 3.16 7.60 -18.81
CA ARG A 118 3.57 7.71 -17.40
C ARG A 118 4.54 8.86 -17.12
N LYS A 119 5.27 9.33 -18.15
CA LYS A 119 6.21 10.46 -18.05
C LYS A 119 5.51 11.81 -17.85
N GLU A 120 4.23 11.90 -18.15
CA GLU A 120 3.46 13.15 -18.13
C GLU A 120 2.50 13.23 -16.92
N ALA A 121 2.23 12.09 -16.29
CA ALA A 121 1.28 12.01 -15.19
C ALA A 121 2.01 12.00 -13.84
N LYS A 122 1.96 13.14 -13.14
CA LYS A 122 2.52 13.29 -11.80
C LYS A 122 1.41 13.28 -10.76
N LEU A 123 1.49 12.36 -9.81
CA LEU A 123 0.56 12.29 -8.70
C LEU A 123 1.07 13.20 -7.58
N SER A 124 0.30 14.24 -7.26
CA SER A 124 0.57 15.09 -6.11
C SER A 124 -0.58 15.00 -5.12
N PHE A 125 -0.30 14.41 -3.96
CA PHE A 125 -0.95 14.78 -2.71
C PHE A 125 0.17 15.25 -1.78
N ALA A 126 -0.04 16.31 -1.01
CA ALA A 126 0.95 16.71 -0.05
C ALA A 126 0.92 15.69 1.10
N LEU A 127 2.06 15.03 1.33
CA LEU A 127 2.25 14.43 2.64
C LEU A 127 2.41 15.59 3.62
N PRO A 128 1.67 15.62 4.74
CA PRO A 128 1.89 16.63 5.75
C PRO A 128 3.37 16.59 6.16
N PRO A 129 4.00 17.76 6.40
CA PRO A 129 5.37 17.77 6.90
C PRO A 129 5.42 16.92 8.17
N PRO A 130 6.51 16.16 8.39
CA PRO A 130 6.64 15.39 9.61
C PRO A 130 6.46 16.36 10.79
N PRO A 131 5.76 15.95 11.87
CA PRO A 131 5.62 16.79 13.05
C PRO A 131 7.02 17.20 13.54
N PRO A 132 7.16 18.40 14.14
CA PRO A 132 8.41 18.78 14.78
C PRO A 132 8.85 17.68 15.74
N PRO A 133 10.16 17.48 15.94
CA PRO A 133 10.66 16.44 16.83
C PRO A 133 10.03 16.62 18.22
N SER A 134 9.05 15.78 18.52
CA SER A 134 8.43 15.68 19.83
C SER A 134 9.47 15.13 20.81
N SER A 135 9.45 15.61 22.06
CA SER A 135 10.26 15.02 23.15
C SER A 135 9.88 13.56 23.45
N THR A 136 8.72 13.13 22.96
CA THR A 136 8.29 11.72 22.96
C THR A 136 8.30 11.21 21.51
N PRO A 137 9.18 10.27 21.14
CA PRO A 137 9.17 9.70 19.80
C PRO A 137 7.79 9.05 19.54
N PRO A 138 7.21 9.22 18.35
CA PRO A 138 5.95 8.56 18.02
C PRO A 138 6.11 7.06 18.20
N THR A 139 5.15 6.43 18.90
CA THR A 139 5.16 4.98 19.10
C THR A 139 5.28 4.29 17.75
N PRO A 140 6.33 3.49 17.50
CA PRO A 140 6.52 2.86 16.22
C PRO A 140 5.39 1.86 15.98
N TYR A 141 4.71 1.97 14.84
CA TYR A 141 3.73 0.98 14.42
C TYR A 141 4.48 -0.29 14.03
N ARG A 142 4.44 -1.29 14.92
CA ARG A 142 5.10 -2.58 14.77
C ARG A 142 4.07 -3.69 14.62
N GLY A 143 4.23 -4.53 13.62
CA GLY A 143 3.32 -5.63 13.35
C GLY A 143 2.93 -5.70 11.88
N ALA A 144 2.27 -6.80 11.51
CA ALA A 144 1.66 -6.98 10.20
C ALA A 144 0.42 -6.09 10.05
N GLY A 145 -0.04 -5.87 8.83
CA GLY A 145 -1.32 -5.21 8.54
C GLY A 145 -1.29 -3.68 8.49
N TYR A 146 -0.23 -2.97 8.84
CA TYR A 146 -0.21 -1.51 8.68
C TYR A 146 -0.14 -1.13 7.20
N VAL A 147 -0.99 -0.17 6.80
CA VAL A 147 -1.03 0.36 5.44
C VAL A 147 -0.30 1.69 5.40
N ARG A 148 0.66 1.78 4.48
CA ARG A 148 1.47 2.97 4.27
C ARG A 148 1.42 3.38 2.82
N VAL A 149 1.53 4.66 2.57
CA VAL A 149 1.69 5.21 1.22
C VAL A 149 2.97 6.00 1.15
N ARG A 150 3.61 5.97 -0.03
CA ARG A 150 4.70 6.87 -0.34
C ARG A 150 4.55 7.46 -1.72
N ARG A 151 5.25 8.58 -1.89
CA ARG A 151 5.64 9.06 -3.20
C ARG A 151 6.97 8.41 -3.58
N SER A 152 7.01 7.72 -4.71
CA SER A 152 8.23 7.12 -5.27
C SER A 152 8.65 7.95 -6.47
N GLY A 153 9.57 8.89 -6.24
CA GLY A 153 9.99 9.86 -7.27
C GLY A 153 8.90 10.88 -7.65
N ALA A 154 8.98 11.44 -8.86
CA ALA A 154 8.03 12.43 -9.37
C ALA A 154 6.73 11.81 -9.91
N ASP A 155 6.77 10.55 -10.33
CA ASP A 155 5.76 9.97 -11.25
C ASP A 155 5.14 8.65 -10.75
N SER A 156 5.42 8.21 -9.53
CA SER A 156 4.90 6.93 -9.01
C SER A 156 4.37 7.04 -7.59
N VAL A 157 3.24 6.39 -7.36
CA VAL A 157 2.63 6.23 -6.04
C VAL A 157 2.58 4.76 -5.73
N GLU A 158 2.96 4.48 -4.50
CA GLU A 158 3.06 3.14 -3.98
C GLU A 158 2.34 3.11 -2.66
N PHE A 159 1.68 1.99 -2.39
CA PHE A 159 1.29 1.65 -1.04
C PHE A 159 1.94 0.35 -0.64
N SER A 160 2.19 0.21 0.65
CA SER A 160 2.69 -1.02 1.22
C SER A 160 1.79 -1.48 2.35
N ILE A 161 1.75 -2.79 2.54
CA ILE A 161 1.12 -3.42 3.69
C ILE A 161 2.22 -4.16 4.44
N SER A 162 2.37 -3.90 5.73
CA SER A 162 3.34 -4.64 6.52
C SER A 162 2.95 -6.11 6.62
N SER A 163 3.90 -7.01 6.44
CA SER A 163 3.68 -8.46 6.54
C SER A 163 4.22 -9.04 7.85
N GLY A 164 5.02 -8.29 8.60
CA GLY A 164 5.59 -8.73 9.87
C GLY A 164 6.06 -7.61 10.78
N SER A 165 6.65 -7.99 11.91
CA SER A 165 7.13 -7.06 12.96
C SER A 165 8.34 -6.23 12.52
N GLY A 166 9.06 -6.64 11.47
CA GLY A 166 10.24 -5.96 10.94
C GLY A 166 9.94 -4.64 10.21
N SER A 167 8.67 -4.32 9.99
CA SER A 167 8.25 -3.09 9.30
C SER A 167 8.32 -1.82 10.15
N GLY A 168 8.73 -1.89 11.42
CA GLY A 168 8.64 -0.81 12.40
C GLY A 168 9.19 0.53 11.91
N GLY A 169 8.28 1.45 11.59
CA GLY A 169 8.53 2.87 11.41
C GLY A 169 7.39 3.63 12.10
N GLY A 170 7.66 4.81 12.65
CA GLY A 170 6.60 5.68 13.19
C GLY A 170 5.56 6.08 12.12
N LEU A 171 4.62 6.96 12.47
CA LEU A 171 3.65 7.53 11.51
C LEU A 171 4.33 8.01 10.21
N PHE A 172 5.55 8.52 10.37
CA PHE A 172 6.52 8.81 9.32
C PHE A 172 7.77 7.96 9.58
N GLY A 173 7.78 6.76 9.01
CA GLY A 173 8.73 5.71 9.37
C GLY A 173 10.11 5.89 8.75
N GLY A 174 11.13 6.01 9.61
CA GLY A 174 12.53 6.12 9.21
C GLY A 174 13.22 4.78 8.97
N GLY A 175 13.60 4.49 7.72
CA GLY A 175 14.67 3.54 7.45
C GLY A 175 16.02 4.15 7.79
N SER A 176 16.96 3.33 8.27
CA SER A 176 18.34 3.70 8.60
C SER A 176 19.14 4.31 7.43
N ASP A 177 18.63 4.22 6.20
CA ASP A 177 19.36 4.58 4.97
C ASP A 177 19.07 6.01 4.48
N GLY A 178 18.69 6.95 5.38
CA GLY A 178 18.45 8.36 5.00
C GLY A 178 17.16 8.62 4.18
N GLY A 179 16.46 7.58 3.72
CA GLY A 179 15.15 7.67 3.02
C GLY A 179 13.92 7.79 3.94
N ALA A 180 14.14 8.16 5.20
CA ALA A 180 13.19 8.12 6.31
C ALA A 180 11.93 9.00 6.19
N ARG A 181 11.78 9.74 5.09
CA ARG A 181 10.73 10.76 4.89
C ARG A 181 9.68 10.37 3.86
N GLU A 182 9.73 9.16 3.32
CA GLU A 182 8.90 8.82 2.16
C GLU A 182 7.56 8.15 2.51
N TRP A 183 7.48 7.40 3.61
CA TRP A 183 6.29 6.60 3.94
C TRP A 183 5.45 7.25 5.04
N ALA A 184 4.17 7.47 4.74
CA ALA A 184 3.15 7.85 5.72
C ALA A 184 2.25 6.65 6.02
N THR A 185 2.09 6.33 7.31
CA THR A 185 1.13 5.32 7.77
C THR A 185 -0.26 5.93 7.79
N ILE A 186 -1.19 5.37 7.03
CA ILE A 186 -2.53 5.93 6.80
C ILE A 186 -3.67 5.05 7.32
N GLY A 187 -3.34 3.85 7.81
CA GLY A 187 -4.35 2.90 8.24
C GLY A 187 -3.79 1.53 8.57
N GLN A 188 -4.70 0.57 8.68
CA GLN A 188 -4.38 -0.83 8.91
C GLN A 188 -5.40 -1.75 8.25
N VAL A 189 -4.99 -2.97 7.99
CA VAL A 189 -5.84 -4.07 7.57
C VAL A 189 -6.63 -4.55 8.78
N GLU A 190 -7.95 -4.64 8.65
CA GLU A 190 -8.81 -5.32 9.60
C GLU A 190 -8.72 -6.83 9.32
N ASP A 191 -8.67 -7.66 10.38
CA ASP A 191 -8.64 -9.12 10.23
C ASP A 191 -10.05 -9.67 9.93
N ARG A 192 -10.62 -9.19 8.83
CA ARG A 192 -11.84 -9.69 8.22
C ARG A 192 -11.43 -10.58 7.04
N ASP A 193 -12.24 -11.59 6.76
CA ASP A 193 -12.08 -12.44 5.57
C ASP A 193 -10.73 -13.18 5.47
N GLY A 194 -10.03 -13.39 6.60
CA GLY A 194 -8.74 -14.10 6.63
C GLY A 194 -7.58 -13.25 6.10
N ALA A 195 -7.63 -11.93 6.29
CA ALA A 195 -6.60 -11.01 5.81
C ALA A 195 -5.20 -11.34 6.35
N ALA A 196 -5.07 -11.76 7.62
CA ALA A 196 -3.78 -12.19 8.18
C ALA A 196 -3.18 -13.38 7.40
N LEU A 197 -4.00 -14.37 7.07
CA LEU A 197 -3.60 -15.54 6.29
C LEU A 197 -3.23 -15.16 4.85
N LEU A 198 -3.98 -14.24 4.24
CA LEU A 198 -3.66 -13.72 2.91
C LEU A 198 -2.30 -13.02 2.92
N LEU A 199 -2.03 -12.15 3.90
CA LEU A 199 -0.73 -11.48 4.02
C LEU A 199 0.41 -12.48 4.22
N ALA A 200 0.25 -13.48 5.10
CA ALA A 200 1.25 -14.54 5.29
C ALA A 200 1.52 -15.33 3.99
N ARG A 201 0.46 -15.60 3.21
CA ARG A 201 0.58 -16.27 1.91
C ARG A 201 1.33 -15.44 0.88
N LEU A 202 1.09 -14.13 0.85
CA LEU A 202 1.79 -13.22 -0.05
C LEU A 202 3.26 -13.04 0.35
N ASP A 203 3.55 -13.01 1.66
CA ASP A 203 4.91 -12.88 2.19
C ASP A 203 5.78 -14.11 1.88
N GLY A 204 5.22 -15.31 2.00
CA GLY A 204 5.91 -16.58 1.77
C GLY A 204 6.02 -17.02 0.30
N MET A 205 5.69 -16.15 -0.67
CA MET A 205 5.63 -16.56 -2.07
C MET A 205 7.01 -16.64 -2.75
N PRO A 206 7.19 -17.45 -3.80
CA PRO A 206 8.43 -17.48 -4.56
C PRO A 206 8.73 -16.13 -5.23
N LEU A 207 9.93 -15.60 -5.00
CA LEU A 207 10.38 -14.29 -5.48
C LEU A 207 11.53 -14.41 -6.50
N ASN A 208 11.63 -13.41 -7.37
CA ASN A 208 12.81 -13.16 -8.18
C ASN A 208 13.97 -12.68 -7.29
N LYS A 209 15.11 -13.37 -7.33
CA LYS A 209 16.28 -13.06 -6.49
C LYS A 209 16.90 -11.67 -6.67
N TYR A 210 16.63 -10.97 -7.78
CA TYR A 210 17.23 -9.68 -8.09
C TYR A 210 16.32 -8.49 -7.75
N SER A 211 15.01 -8.62 -7.99
CA SER A 211 14.06 -7.54 -7.77
C SER A 211 13.20 -7.73 -6.51
N SER A 212 13.25 -8.92 -5.91
CA SER A 212 12.29 -9.36 -4.88
C SER A 212 10.82 -9.27 -5.35
N ALA A 213 10.60 -9.24 -6.66
CA ALA A 213 9.27 -9.28 -7.25
C ALA A 213 8.71 -10.71 -7.21
N PRO A 214 7.40 -10.89 -7.00
CA PRO A 214 6.76 -12.19 -7.17
C PRO A 214 7.04 -12.87 -8.51
N LEU A 215 7.39 -14.17 -8.51
CA LEU A 215 7.51 -14.94 -9.75
C LEU A 215 6.17 -15.12 -10.48
N ARG A 216 5.07 -14.94 -9.76
CA ARG A 216 3.70 -14.94 -10.29
C ARG A 216 3.07 -13.60 -10.03
N ARG A 217 2.38 -13.06 -11.02
CA ARG A 217 1.67 -11.79 -10.87
C ARG A 217 0.65 -11.88 -9.74
N VAL A 218 0.81 -11.02 -8.75
CA VAL A 218 -0.19 -10.69 -7.74
C VAL A 218 -0.72 -9.31 -8.07
N ALA A 219 -2.04 -9.13 -8.04
CA ALA A 219 -2.63 -7.83 -8.30
C ALA A 219 -3.90 -7.60 -7.49
N VAL A 220 -4.28 -6.34 -7.40
CA VAL A 220 -5.61 -5.91 -6.97
C VAL A 220 -6.56 -6.11 -8.14
N ALA A 221 -7.44 -7.10 -8.07
CA ALA A 221 -8.45 -7.35 -9.09
C ALA A 221 -9.53 -6.27 -9.07
N ARG A 222 -9.93 -5.86 -7.85
CA ARG A 222 -10.95 -4.84 -7.60
C ARG A 222 -10.55 -4.00 -6.40
N ALA A 223 -10.85 -2.70 -6.44
CA ALA A 223 -10.75 -1.80 -5.31
C ALA A 223 -12.08 -1.06 -5.14
N ALA A 224 -12.51 -0.81 -3.90
CA ALA A 224 -13.70 -0.02 -3.63
C ALA A 224 -13.61 0.65 -2.25
N ALA A 225 -14.17 1.84 -2.10
CA ALA A 225 -14.48 2.41 -0.78
C ALA A 225 -15.77 1.78 -0.23
N LEU A 226 -15.86 1.69 1.10
CA LEU A 226 -17.03 1.21 1.85
C LEU A 226 -17.76 2.36 2.54
#